data_AF-A0A957V4X2-F1
#
_entry.id   AF-A0A957V4X2-F1
#
_cell.length_a   1.000
_cell.length_b   1.000
_cell.length_c   1.000
_cell.angle_alpha   90.00
_cell.angle_beta   90.00
_cell.angle_gamma   90.00
#
_symmetry.space_group_name_H-M   'P 1'
#
loop_
_entity.id
_entity.type
_entity.pdbx_description
1 polymer ?
#
loop_
_entity_poly.entity_id
_entity_poly.type
_entity_poly.pdbx_seq_one_letter_code
_entity_poly.pdbx_strand_id
1 'polypeptide(L)'
;GWWFWRNIALYGDWSGLGHLMEINGRRQSELTLAAFLPEFDGLRFSSWGLFGWFNILLPGWFYRLMDAVTVVGLAGALLHTLRRWRTRGRGTDGDDSSLYVLLMLWLWLAMMALLLLYWTVQATGSQGRLLFPAIAAFAVLLVAGIDFWLRWLPATGRALVWSALLGLLVAMSIYALGWLLPRSYYASTPVATVPPDAQPVAITYGDAETIRLLAAKVGAERVRPGEAVPVTLFWQAPASLTHDYQLFLQLLGENGAEIANLTTHPGWGRNPTTFWQPGAIYADPYLLRVTGAVDAWSPLAARLYVGLVDPATAETTRLPLPAYTADGASITPIAGRVVVEPGTAPDAAALGLAPAGSEFGGVIRLAATAVPATWSGGDDGALAVDLLWEAVGTPATDFTAFVHLRSAGGEQVAGFDQAPAGDRFPTSAWRDGDR
;
A
#
# COMPACT_ATOMS: atom_id res chain seq x y z
N GLY A 1 12.42 -38.28 17.89
CA GLY A 1 12.98 -36.92 17.99
C GLY A 1 12.21 -36.13 19.02
N TRP A 2 12.90 -35.46 19.95
CA TRP A 2 12.31 -34.74 21.09
C TRP A 2 11.28 -33.67 20.69
N TRP A 3 11.43 -33.07 19.51
CA TRP A 3 10.54 -32.05 18.96
C TRP A 3 9.10 -32.54 18.77
N PHE A 4 8.92 -33.75 18.22
CA PHE A 4 7.58 -34.34 18.03
C PHE A 4 6.90 -34.65 19.36
N TRP A 5 7.67 -35.13 20.35
CA TRP A 5 7.15 -35.40 21.68
C TRP A 5 6.74 -34.11 22.41
N ARG A 6 7.55 -33.04 22.29
CA ARG A 6 7.20 -31.70 22.77
C ARG A 6 5.88 -31.21 22.18
N ASN A 7 5.69 -31.33 20.86
CA ASN A 7 4.45 -30.87 20.22
C ASN A 7 3.24 -31.66 20.73
N ILE A 8 3.36 -33.00 20.87
CA ILE A 8 2.28 -33.81 21.42
C ILE A 8 1.96 -33.37 22.86
N ALA A 9 2.97 -33.12 23.69
CA ALA A 9 2.79 -32.72 25.08
C ALA A 9 2.19 -31.32 25.25
N LEU A 10 2.50 -30.38 24.34
CA LEU A 10 2.04 -28.99 24.44
C LEU A 10 0.74 -28.71 23.67
N TYR A 11 0.59 -29.30 22.48
CA TYR A 11 -0.46 -28.96 21.52
C TYR A 11 -1.41 -30.13 21.25
N GLY A 12 -1.11 -31.34 21.73
CA GLY A 12 -1.90 -32.53 21.44
C GLY A 12 -1.78 -33.02 20.00
N ASP A 13 -0.93 -32.39 19.18
CA ASP A 13 -0.62 -32.82 17.81
C ASP A 13 0.88 -33.08 17.66
N TRP A 14 1.28 -33.97 16.74
CA TRP A 14 2.70 -34.24 16.50
C TRP A 14 3.34 -33.20 15.58
N SER A 15 2.54 -32.58 14.71
CA SER A 15 3.03 -31.69 13.65
C SER A 15 3.21 -30.22 14.07
N GLY A 16 2.52 -29.76 15.12
CA GLY A 16 2.39 -28.34 15.48
C GLY A 16 1.55 -27.51 14.50
N LEU A 17 1.07 -28.10 13.40
CA LEU A 17 0.39 -27.38 12.33
C LEU A 17 -1.00 -26.91 12.74
N GLY A 18 -1.72 -27.70 13.55
CA GLY A 18 -3.06 -27.33 14.01
C GLY A 18 -3.02 -26.01 14.78
N HIS A 19 -2.10 -25.94 15.74
CA HIS A 19 -1.93 -24.76 16.57
C HIS A 19 -1.34 -23.55 15.81
N LEU A 20 -0.42 -23.78 14.86
CA LEU A 20 0.06 -22.73 13.97
C LEU A 20 -1.07 -22.11 13.14
N MET A 21 -2.03 -22.92 12.67
CA MET A 21 -3.18 -22.46 11.89
C MET A 21 -4.23 -21.73 12.74
N GLU A 22 -4.32 -22.03 14.04
CA GLU A 22 -5.17 -21.28 14.98
C GLU A 22 -4.62 -19.87 15.21
N ILE A 23 -3.29 -19.73 15.35
CA ILE A 23 -2.64 -18.44 15.61
C ILE A 23 -2.59 -17.58 14.34
N ASN A 24 -2.13 -18.14 13.22
CA ASN A 24 -1.94 -17.38 11.97
C ASN A 24 -3.24 -17.24 11.16
N GLY A 25 -4.30 -17.93 11.56
CA GLY A 25 -5.55 -18.01 10.81
C GLY A 25 -5.47 -18.96 9.62
N ARG A 26 -6.59 -19.62 9.33
CA ARG A 26 -6.77 -20.37 8.09
C ARG A 26 -7.16 -19.43 6.97
N ARG A 27 -6.80 -19.76 5.72
CA ARG A 27 -7.32 -19.05 4.56
C ARG A 27 -8.85 -19.07 4.59
N GLN A 28 -9.47 -17.88 4.56
CA GLN A 28 -10.94 -17.74 4.61
C GLN A 28 -11.58 -17.57 3.23
N SER A 29 -10.80 -17.24 2.20
CA SER A 29 -11.26 -17.09 0.82
C SER A 29 -10.83 -18.27 -0.07
N GLU A 30 -11.68 -18.66 -1.02
CA GLU A 30 -11.33 -19.73 -1.97
C GLU A 30 -10.17 -19.30 -2.87
N LEU A 31 -9.24 -20.24 -3.13
CA LEU A 31 -8.10 -20.02 -4.03
C LEU A 31 -8.58 -20.04 -5.48
N THR A 32 -9.00 -18.89 -6.00
CA THR A 32 -9.30 -18.75 -7.44
C THR A 32 -8.01 -18.70 -8.26
N LEU A 33 -8.08 -19.10 -9.54
CA LEU A 33 -6.93 -19.03 -10.45
C LEU A 33 -6.37 -17.60 -10.58
N ALA A 34 -7.25 -16.59 -10.50
CA ALA A 34 -6.90 -15.18 -10.53
C ALA A 34 -6.17 -14.72 -9.25
N ALA A 35 -6.53 -15.27 -8.08
CA ALA A 35 -5.85 -14.98 -6.82
C ALA A 35 -4.51 -15.72 -6.68
N PHE A 36 -4.34 -16.85 -7.38
CA PHE A 36 -3.11 -17.64 -7.33
C PHE A 36 -1.92 -16.97 -8.03
N LEU A 37 -2.15 -16.26 -9.14
CA LEU A 37 -1.06 -15.67 -9.93
C LEU A 37 -0.22 -14.64 -9.15
N PRO A 38 -0.81 -13.66 -8.43
CA PRO A 38 -0.03 -12.74 -7.60
C PRO A 38 0.70 -13.42 -6.45
N GLU A 39 0.13 -14.48 -5.86
CA GLU A 39 0.81 -15.26 -4.82
C GLU A 39 1.99 -16.04 -5.40
N PHE A 40 1.85 -16.55 -6.63
CA PHE A 40 2.92 -17.22 -7.35
C PHE A 40 4.05 -16.25 -7.72
N ASP A 41 3.75 -14.98 -8.02
CA ASP A 41 4.78 -13.95 -8.18
C ASP A 41 5.62 -13.77 -6.91
N GLY A 42 4.99 -13.79 -5.73
CA GLY A 42 5.67 -13.77 -4.44
C GLY A 42 6.64 -14.94 -4.27
N LEU A 43 6.20 -16.15 -4.58
CA LEU A 43 7.05 -17.36 -4.59
C LEU A 43 8.24 -17.19 -5.55
N ARG A 44 7.95 -16.81 -6.80
CA ARG A 44 8.91 -16.67 -7.90
C ARG A 44 10.00 -15.64 -7.59
N PHE A 45 9.62 -14.44 -7.15
CA PHE A 45 10.58 -13.38 -6.84
C PHE A 45 11.43 -13.73 -5.62
N SER A 46 10.82 -14.29 -4.57
CA SER A 46 11.55 -14.67 -3.36
C SER A 46 12.46 -15.89 -3.52
N SER A 47 12.24 -16.73 -4.53
CA SER A 47 13.18 -17.80 -4.90
C SER A 47 14.48 -17.29 -5.51
N TRP A 48 14.44 -16.19 -6.28
CA TRP A 48 15.62 -15.67 -6.99
C TRP A 48 16.30 -14.49 -6.29
N GLY A 49 15.54 -13.65 -5.59
CA GLY A 49 16.07 -12.53 -4.84
C GLY A 49 15.00 -11.50 -4.56
N LEU A 50 14.40 -11.60 -3.38
CA LEU A 50 13.48 -10.62 -2.82
C LEU A 50 13.92 -10.38 -1.37
N PHE A 51 14.20 -9.15 -1.04
CA PHE A 51 14.82 -8.80 0.24
C PHE A 51 13.89 -7.96 1.12
N GLY A 52 14.22 -7.88 2.40
CA GLY A 52 13.38 -7.26 3.42
C GLY A 52 12.08 -8.04 3.64
N TRP A 53 11.00 -7.34 3.97
CA TRP A 53 9.66 -7.91 4.08
C TRP A 53 8.93 -7.78 2.74
N PHE A 54 9.43 -8.47 1.70
CA PHE A 54 8.85 -8.50 0.35
C PHE A 54 8.78 -7.11 -0.34
N ASN A 55 9.65 -6.17 0.05
CA ASN A 55 9.62 -4.78 -0.38
C ASN A 55 10.82 -4.32 -1.22
N ILE A 56 11.92 -5.09 -1.24
CA ILE A 56 13.12 -4.76 -2.02
C ILE A 56 13.30 -5.79 -3.14
N LEU A 57 12.90 -5.40 -4.35
CA LEU A 57 12.96 -6.23 -5.55
C LEU A 57 14.27 -6.04 -6.32
N LEU A 58 14.73 -7.11 -6.98
CA LEU A 58 15.70 -7.03 -8.05
C LEU A 58 15.06 -6.40 -9.31
N PRO A 59 15.86 -5.93 -10.28
CA PRO A 59 15.33 -5.36 -11.51
C PRO A 59 14.40 -6.34 -12.26
N GLY A 60 13.25 -5.86 -12.75
CA GLY A 60 12.24 -6.72 -13.40
C GLY A 60 12.73 -7.53 -14.61
N TRP A 61 13.78 -7.07 -15.30
CA TRP A 61 14.41 -7.85 -16.38
C TRP A 61 15.13 -9.10 -15.87
N PHE A 62 15.69 -9.06 -14.65
CA PHE A 62 16.40 -10.19 -14.06
C PHE A 62 15.43 -11.33 -13.76
N TYR A 63 14.27 -11.03 -13.17
CA TYR A 63 13.24 -12.04 -12.93
C TYR A 63 12.78 -12.69 -14.23
N ARG A 64 12.44 -11.90 -15.25
CA ARG A 64 12.03 -12.43 -16.57
C ARG A 64 13.10 -13.33 -17.20
N LEU A 65 14.37 -12.97 -17.04
CA LEU A 65 15.48 -13.80 -17.51
C LEU A 65 15.59 -15.10 -16.71
N MET A 66 15.49 -15.03 -15.38
CA MET A 66 15.54 -16.22 -14.52
C MET A 66 14.33 -17.14 -14.72
N ASP A 67 13.17 -16.60 -15.10
CA ASP A 67 12.01 -17.40 -15.52
C ASP A 67 12.31 -18.18 -16.80
N ALA A 68 12.89 -17.50 -17.79
CA ALA A 68 13.32 -18.16 -19.03
C ALA A 68 14.36 -19.25 -18.75
N VAL A 69 15.36 -18.98 -17.90
CA VAL A 69 16.36 -19.97 -17.46
C VAL A 69 15.68 -21.14 -16.76
N THR A 70 14.71 -20.88 -15.88
CA THR A 70 13.95 -21.91 -15.15
C THR A 70 13.17 -22.82 -16.10
N VAL A 71 12.40 -22.24 -17.02
CA VAL A 71 11.58 -22.98 -17.97
C VAL A 71 12.45 -23.79 -18.93
N VAL A 72 13.47 -23.17 -19.52
CA VAL A 72 14.39 -23.84 -20.48
C VAL A 72 15.16 -24.95 -19.77
N GLY A 73 15.66 -24.69 -18.56
CA GLY A 73 16.38 -25.67 -17.76
C GLY A 73 15.49 -26.86 -17.38
N LEU A 74 14.33 -26.65 -16.79
CA LEU A 74 13.44 -27.77 -16.42
C LEU A 74 12.96 -28.56 -17.65
N ALA A 75 12.66 -27.90 -18.78
CA ALA A 75 12.31 -28.58 -20.02
C ALA A 75 13.48 -29.44 -20.55
N GLY A 76 14.70 -28.91 -20.50
CA GLY A 76 15.91 -29.66 -20.87
C GLY A 76 16.16 -30.85 -19.96
N ALA A 77 15.92 -30.69 -18.65
CA ALA A 77 16.09 -31.73 -17.66
C ALA A 77 15.11 -32.87 -17.88
N LEU A 78 13.85 -32.53 -18.19
CA LEU A 78 12.82 -33.52 -18.55
C LEU A 78 13.22 -34.29 -19.80
N LEU A 79 13.63 -33.60 -20.87
CA LEU A 79 14.07 -34.25 -22.11
C LEU A 79 15.34 -35.08 -21.91
N HIS A 80 16.26 -34.65 -21.03
CA HIS A 80 17.44 -35.41 -20.66
C HIS A 80 17.06 -36.72 -19.96
N THR A 81 16.17 -36.66 -18.97
CA THR A 81 15.63 -37.84 -18.25
C THR A 81 14.89 -38.77 -19.21
N LEU A 82 14.01 -38.26 -20.07
CA LEU A 82 13.26 -39.04 -21.05
C LEU A 82 14.18 -39.74 -22.07
N ARG A 83 15.22 -39.05 -22.55
CA ARG A 83 16.20 -39.63 -23.46
C ARG A 83 16.93 -40.80 -22.79
N ARG A 84 17.39 -40.63 -21.54
CA ARG A 84 18.05 -41.70 -20.78
C ARG A 84 17.14 -42.88 -20.50
N TRP A 85 15.88 -42.62 -20.16
CA TRP A 85 14.89 -43.67 -19.97
C TRP A 85 14.67 -44.50 -21.25
N ARG A 86 14.61 -43.87 -22.42
CA ARG A 86 14.44 -44.55 -23.71
C ARG A 86 15.67 -45.35 -24.18
N THR A 87 16.87 -44.93 -23.77
CA THR A 87 18.14 -45.62 -24.09
C THR A 87 18.55 -46.63 -23.04
N ARG A 88 17.74 -46.81 -21.99
CA ARG A 88 17.97 -47.78 -20.92
C ARG A 88 18.16 -49.20 -21.50
N GLY A 89 19.20 -49.90 -21.05
CA GLY A 89 19.51 -51.27 -21.46
C GLY A 89 20.07 -51.43 -22.88
N ARG A 90 20.43 -50.34 -23.58
CA ARG A 90 20.99 -50.38 -24.96
C ARG A 90 22.51 -50.13 -25.07
N GLY A 91 23.21 -49.88 -23.96
CA GLY A 91 24.66 -49.58 -23.94
C GLY A 91 25.51 -50.66 -23.26
N THR A 92 26.79 -50.74 -23.63
CA THR A 92 27.77 -51.73 -23.14
C THR A 92 28.35 -51.42 -21.75
N ASP A 93 28.24 -50.18 -21.25
CA ASP A 93 28.67 -49.74 -19.90
C ASP A 93 27.45 -49.29 -19.07
N GLY A 94 26.63 -50.25 -18.65
CA GLY A 94 25.34 -50.04 -18.00
C GLY A 94 25.41 -49.50 -16.58
N ASP A 95 25.69 -48.20 -16.41
CA ASP A 95 25.43 -47.49 -15.16
C ASP A 95 24.10 -46.70 -15.22
N ASP A 96 23.00 -47.41 -14.98
CA ASP A 96 21.64 -46.83 -14.87
C ASP A 96 21.49 -45.91 -13.64
N SER A 97 22.47 -45.86 -12.72
CA SER A 97 22.43 -45.07 -11.48
C SER A 97 22.07 -43.60 -11.73
N SER A 98 22.60 -43.04 -12.81
CA SER A 98 22.36 -41.64 -13.17
C SER A 98 20.91 -41.33 -13.56
N LEU A 99 20.16 -42.30 -14.10
CA LEU A 99 18.72 -42.17 -14.36
C LEU A 99 17.94 -42.18 -13.05
N TYR A 100 18.27 -43.09 -12.13
CA TYR A 100 17.60 -43.19 -10.83
C TYR A 100 17.82 -41.93 -9.99
N VAL A 101 19.01 -41.33 -10.03
CA VAL A 101 19.26 -40.03 -9.38
C VAL A 101 18.32 -38.96 -9.95
N LEU A 102 18.21 -38.83 -11.27
CA LEU A 102 17.30 -37.84 -11.88
C LEU A 102 15.83 -38.08 -11.49
N LEU A 103 15.39 -39.33 -11.48
CA LEU A 103 14.03 -39.68 -11.06
C LEU A 103 13.79 -39.35 -9.58
N MET A 104 14.77 -39.57 -8.71
CA MET A 104 14.70 -39.19 -7.30
C MET A 104 14.62 -37.68 -7.12
N LEU A 105 15.39 -36.91 -7.89
CA LEU A 105 15.33 -35.44 -7.86
C LEU A 105 13.97 -34.92 -8.34
N TRP A 106 13.41 -35.50 -9.41
CA TRP A 106 12.06 -35.17 -9.88
C TRP A 106 10.99 -35.53 -8.86
N LEU A 107 11.09 -36.70 -8.24
CA LEU A 107 10.17 -37.13 -7.18
C LEU A 107 10.22 -36.18 -5.99
N TRP A 108 11.43 -35.81 -5.55
CA TRP A 108 11.62 -34.86 -4.45
C TRP A 108 11.05 -33.47 -4.78
N LEU A 109 11.35 -32.95 -5.96
CA LEU A 109 10.82 -31.66 -6.42
C LEU A 109 9.29 -31.68 -6.51
N ALA A 110 8.71 -32.76 -7.05
CA ALA A 110 7.26 -32.93 -7.16
C ALA A 110 6.59 -33.03 -5.78
N MET A 111 7.17 -33.79 -4.85
CA MET A 111 6.68 -33.89 -3.48
C MET A 111 6.68 -32.52 -2.78
N MET A 112 7.76 -31.75 -2.93
CA MET A 112 7.86 -30.41 -2.35
C MET A 112 6.89 -29.41 -2.99
N ALA A 113 6.68 -29.49 -4.30
CA ALA A 113 5.69 -28.69 -5.00
C ALA A 113 4.25 -29.02 -4.55
N LEU A 114 3.94 -30.30 -4.32
CA LEU A 114 2.64 -30.73 -3.79
C LEU A 114 2.44 -30.27 -2.34
N LEU A 115 3.46 -30.36 -1.50
CA LEU A 115 3.41 -29.86 -0.13
C LEU A 115 3.25 -28.35 -0.08
N LEU A 116 3.92 -27.62 -0.98
CA LEU A 116 3.73 -26.18 -1.14
C LEU A 116 2.30 -25.88 -1.58
N LEU A 117 1.77 -26.57 -2.59
CA LEU A 117 0.39 -26.39 -3.06
C LEU A 117 -0.59 -26.64 -1.92
N TYR A 118 -0.41 -27.72 -1.17
CA TYR A 118 -1.20 -28.01 0.03
C TYR A 118 -1.12 -26.86 1.05
N TRP A 119 0.07 -26.33 1.32
CA TRP A 119 0.25 -25.17 2.19
C TRP A 119 -0.48 -23.93 1.66
N THR A 120 -0.35 -23.61 0.37
CA THR A 120 -0.98 -22.43 -0.24
C THR A 120 -2.50 -22.46 -0.17
N VAL A 121 -3.11 -23.66 -0.20
CA VAL A 121 -4.56 -23.84 -0.04
C VAL A 121 -4.99 -23.59 1.41
N GLN A 122 -4.15 -23.94 2.38
CA GLN A 122 -4.47 -23.88 3.81
C GLN A 122 -4.15 -22.54 4.46
N ALA A 123 -3.06 -21.89 4.05
CA ALA A 123 -2.50 -20.69 4.65
C ALA A 123 -2.20 -19.61 3.59
N THR A 124 -2.28 -18.34 4.01
CA THR A 124 -1.87 -17.19 3.19
C THR A 124 -0.36 -16.95 3.35
N GLY A 125 0.31 -16.52 2.28
CA GLY A 125 1.75 -16.19 2.32
C GLY A 125 2.64 -17.30 1.76
N SER A 126 2.51 -17.55 0.47
CA SER A 126 3.37 -18.44 -0.31
C SER A 126 4.74 -17.80 -0.55
N GLN A 127 5.77 -18.27 0.16
CA GLN A 127 7.12 -17.71 0.09
C GLN A 127 8.12 -18.72 -0.49
N GLY A 128 9.07 -18.25 -1.29
CA GLY A 128 10.12 -19.05 -1.92
C GLY A 128 10.96 -19.83 -0.92
N ARG A 129 11.08 -19.35 0.33
CA ARG A 129 11.77 -20.06 1.42
C ARG A 129 11.16 -21.43 1.76
N LEU A 130 9.88 -21.65 1.45
CA LEU A 130 9.23 -22.95 1.63
C LEU A 130 9.79 -24.01 0.67
N LEU A 131 10.45 -23.59 -0.41
CA LEU A 131 11.14 -24.48 -1.36
C LEU A 131 12.61 -24.73 -1.01
N PHE A 132 13.14 -24.23 0.11
CA PHE A 132 14.52 -24.50 0.52
C PHE A 132 14.86 -26.00 0.58
N PRO A 133 14.00 -26.89 1.10
CA PRO A 133 14.28 -28.33 1.04
C PRO A 133 14.39 -28.87 -0.40
N ALA A 134 13.74 -28.22 -1.38
CA ALA A 134 13.78 -28.60 -2.79
C ALA A 134 14.96 -27.99 -3.56
N ILE A 135 15.72 -27.05 -2.97
CA ILE A 135 16.70 -26.23 -3.70
C ILE A 135 17.79 -27.05 -4.37
N ALA A 136 18.28 -28.10 -3.71
CA ALA A 136 19.30 -28.99 -4.26
C ALA A 136 18.78 -29.76 -5.48
N ALA A 137 17.56 -30.31 -5.38
CA ALA A 137 16.92 -31.01 -6.50
C ALA A 137 16.65 -30.06 -7.66
N PHE A 138 16.11 -28.88 -7.37
CA PHE A 138 15.84 -27.84 -8.35
C PHE A 138 17.12 -27.39 -9.08
N ALA A 139 18.18 -27.04 -8.34
CA ALA A 139 19.44 -26.58 -8.93
C ALA A 139 20.11 -27.65 -9.81
N VAL A 140 20.16 -28.91 -9.36
CA VAL A 140 20.76 -30.00 -10.14
C VAL A 140 19.96 -30.26 -11.41
N LEU A 141 18.63 -30.31 -11.33
CA LEU A 141 17.77 -30.46 -12.51
C LEU A 141 17.96 -29.28 -13.47
N LEU A 142 17.98 -28.05 -12.96
CA LEU A 142 18.18 -26.85 -13.76
C LEU A 142 19.50 -26.90 -14.53
N VAL A 143 20.61 -27.22 -13.85
CA VAL A 143 21.94 -27.33 -14.46
C VAL A 143 21.98 -28.45 -15.49
N ALA A 144 21.49 -29.65 -15.16
CA ALA A 144 21.46 -30.79 -16.07
C ALA A 144 20.65 -30.50 -17.34
N GLY A 145 19.57 -29.73 -17.19
CA GLY A 145 18.71 -29.38 -18.31
C GLY A 145 19.26 -28.27 -19.20
N ILE A 146 19.89 -27.24 -18.64
CA ILE A 146 20.63 -26.25 -19.43
C ILE A 146 21.75 -26.98 -20.20
N ASP A 147 22.49 -27.87 -19.53
CA ASP A 147 23.58 -28.63 -20.15
C ASP A 147 23.11 -29.50 -21.32
N PHE A 148 21.92 -30.09 -21.21
CA PHE A 148 21.28 -30.83 -22.29
C PHE A 148 21.08 -29.97 -23.55
N TRP A 149 20.76 -28.68 -23.41
CA TRP A 149 20.68 -27.75 -24.53
C TRP A 149 22.05 -27.31 -25.04
N LEU A 150 23.01 -27.11 -24.16
CA LEU A 150 24.34 -26.66 -24.57
C LEU A 150 25.15 -27.73 -25.30
N ARG A 151 24.75 -29.00 -25.28
CA ARG A 151 25.42 -30.07 -26.05
C ARG A 151 25.39 -29.86 -27.57
N TRP A 152 24.46 -29.04 -28.07
CA TRP A 152 24.35 -28.70 -29.49
C TRP A 152 25.32 -27.58 -29.90
N LEU A 153 26.01 -26.97 -28.94
CA LEU A 153 27.03 -25.94 -29.17
C LEU A 153 28.45 -26.54 -29.13
N PRO A 154 29.42 -25.90 -29.81
CA PRO A 154 30.83 -26.24 -29.62
C PRO A 154 31.29 -25.97 -28.18
N ALA A 155 32.39 -26.59 -27.76
CA ALA A 155 32.91 -26.49 -26.39
C ALA A 155 33.15 -25.04 -25.92
N THR A 156 33.62 -24.18 -26.83
CA THR A 156 33.81 -22.74 -26.58
C THR A 156 32.49 -22.01 -26.31
N GLY A 157 31.43 -22.33 -27.07
CA GLY A 157 30.10 -21.77 -26.87
C GLY A 157 29.46 -22.22 -25.55
N ARG A 158 29.61 -23.51 -25.20
CA ARG A 158 29.14 -24.04 -23.90
C ARG A 158 29.85 -23.36 -22.72
N ALA A 159 31.18 -23.21 -22.79
CA ALA A 159 31.95 -22.52 -21.77
C ALA A 159 31.50 -21.05 -21.62
N LEU A 160 31.31 -20.35 -22.74
CA LEU A 160 30.85 -18.96 -22.74
C LEU A 160 29.48 -18.80 -22.07
N VAL A 161 28.51 -19.66 -22.37
CA VAL A 161 27.18 -19.58 -21.74
C VAL A 161 27.26 -19.85 -20.24
N TRP A 162 28.03 -20.85 -19.80
CA TRP A 162 28.20 -21.12 -18.37
C TRP A 162 28.92 -19.98 -17.65
N SER A 163 29.98 -19.42 -18.24
CA SER A 163 30.68 -18.26 -17.70
C SER A 163 29.77 -17.02 -17.64
N ALA A 164 28.93 -16.81 -18.65
CA ALA A 164 27.98 -15.70 -18.68
C ALA A 164 26.88 -15.86 -17.60
N LEU A 165 26.32 -17.07 -17.44
CA LEU A 165 25.33 -17.34 -16.39
C LEU A 165 25.93 -17.17 -14.99
N LEU A 166 27.11 -17.73 -14.75
CA LEU A 166 27.82 -17.56 -13.47
C LEU A 166 28.17 -16.09 -13.22
N GLY A 167 28.71 -15.41 -14.23
CA GLY A 167 29.06 -14.00 -14.16
C GLY A 167 27.85 -13.11 -13.87
N LEU A 168 26.70 -13.41 -14.48
CA LEU A 168 25.43 -12.71 -14.20
C LEU A 168 24.98 -12.91 -12.76
N LEU A 169 24.98 -14.15 -12.26
CA LEU A 169 24.57 -14.44 -10.88
C LEU A 169 25.48 -13.74 -9.86
N VAL A 170 26.79 -13.81 -10.06
CA VAL A 170 27.77 -13.10 -9.22
C VAL A 170 27.59 -11.59 -9.31
N ALA A 171 27.42 -11.03 -10.50
CA ALA A 171 27.18 -9.59 -10.69
C ALA A 171 25.89 -9.15 -9.99
N MET A 172 24.83 -9.95 -10.04
CA MET A 172 23.58 -9.65 -9.33
C MET A 172 23.72 -9.78 -7.82
N SER A 173 24.52 -10.72 -7.30
CA SER A 173 24.85 -10.78 -5.87
C SER A 173 25.65 -9.55 -5.41
N ILE A 174 26.65 -9.12 -6.19
CA ILE A 174 27.44 -7.91 -5.91
C ILE A 174 26.55 -6.67 -5.99
N TYR A 175 25.68 -6.57 -6.99
CA TYR A 175 24.70 -5.49 -7.12
C TYR A 175 23.75 -5.45 -5.93
N ALA A 176 23.20 -6.60 -5.52
CA ALA A 176 22.27 -6.69 -4.40
C ALA A 176 22.93 -6.25 -3.09
N LEU A 177 24.10 -6.80 -2.76
CA LEU A 177 24.80 -6.55 -1.50
C LEU A 177 25.52 -5.19 -1.47
N GLY A 178 26.11 -4.76 -2.59
CA GLY A 178 26.95 -3.57 -2.66
C GLY A 178 26.21 -2.29 -3.03
N TRP A 179 25.05 -2.39 -3.69
CA TRP A 179 24.30 -1.22 -4.16
C TRP A 179 22.85 -1.21 -3.69
N LEU A 180 22.08 -2.25 -4.02
CA LEU A 180 20.63 -2.28 -3.78
C LEU A 180 20.31 -2.20 -2.29
N LEU A 181 20.82 -3.13 -1.47
CA LEU A 181 20.50 -3.17 -0.04
C LEU A 181 20.98 -1.92 0.70
N PRO A 182 22.26 -1.48 0.58
CA PRO A 182 22.69 -0.26 1.26
C PRO A 182 21.82 0.94 0.87
N ARG A 183 21.58 1.14 -0.43
CA ARG A 183 20.76 2.26 -0.92
C ARG A 183 19.31 2.18 -0.45
N SER A 184 18.76 0.98 -0.30
CA SER A 184 17.41 0.76 0.22
C SER A 184 17.28 1.02 1.72
N TYR A 185 18.37 0.96 2.49
CA TYR A 185 18.34 1.16 3.96
C TYR A 185 18.95 2.48 4.42
N TYR A 186 19.73 3.18 3.60
CA TYR A 186 20.26 4.49 3.97
C TYR A 186 19.14 5.50 4.22
N ALA A 187 19.31 6.27 5.30
CA ALA A 187 18.50 7.43 5.60
C ALA A 187 18.57 8.43 4.45
N SER A 188 17.45 9.11 4.18
CA SER A 188 17.44 10.24 3.26
C SER A 188 18.39 11.31 3.75
N THR A 189 19.21 11.86 2.85
CA THR A 189 20.09 12.98 3.19
C THR A 189 19.28 14.22 3.53
N PRO A 190 19.67 15.00 4.55
CA PRO A 190 19.02 16.28 4.84
C PRO A 190 19.01 17.20 3.62
N VAL A 191 17.96 18.02 3.52
CA VAL A 191 17.85 19.09 2.53
C VAL A 191 18.28 20.41 3.14
N ALA A 192 18.85 21.31 2.34
CA ALA A 192 19.33 22.60 2.83
C ALA A 192 18.19 23.57 3.18
N THR A 193 17.11 23.54 2.39
CA THR A 193 15.97 24.44 2.54
C THR A 193 14.67 23.73 2.19
N VAL A 194 13.56 24.21 2.74
CA VAL A 194 12.22 23.79 2.32
C VAL A 194 11.95 24.34 0.90
N PRO A 195 11.49 23.51 -0.05
CA PRO A 195 11.11 23.97 -1.39
C PRO A 195 9.96 25.00 -1.36
N PRO A 196 9.97 25.99 -2.26
CA PRO A 196 8.96 27.07 -2.27
C PRO A 196 7.54 26.59 -2.63
N ASP A 197 7.41 25.42 -3.24
CA ASP A 197 6.15 24.78 -3.59
C ASP A 197 5.56 23.92 -2.45
N ALA A 198 6.26 23.78 -1.32
CA ALA A 198 5.72 23.17 -0.12
C ALA A 198 4.96 24.22 0.72
N GLN A 199 3.79 23.87 1.24
CA GLN A 199 3.01 24.76 2.08
C GLN A 199 3.62 24.83 3.49
N PRO A 200 3.96 26.03 4.02
CA PRO A 200 4.40 26.18 5.40
C PRO A 200 3.29 25.78 6.38
N VAL A 201 3.61 24.97 7.37
CA VAL A 201 2.64 24.52 8.40
C VAL A 201 3.09 24.92 9.81
N ALA A 202 4.41 25.01 10.05
CA ALA A 202 5.01 25.50 11.29
C ALA A 202 4.40 24.89 12.59
N ILE A 203 4.24 23.57 12.62
CA ILE A 203 3.70 22.83 13.77
C ILE A 203 4.85 22.30 14.62
N THR A 204 4.72 22.42 15.94
CA THR A 204 5.68 21.87 16.91
C THR A 204 5.04 20.74 17.72
N TYR A 205 5.68 19.59 17.82
CA TYR A 205 5.22 18.40 18.52
C TYR A 205 6.06 18.13 19.76
N GLY A 206 5.40 17.64 20.81
CA GLY A 206 6.01 17.13 22.04
C GLY A 206 6.40 18.23 23.03
N ASP A 207 6.32 17.88 24.33
CA ASP A 207 6.70 18.78 25.43
C ASP A 207 8.16 18.56 25.86
N ALA A 208 8.58 17.30 25.97
CA ALA A 208 9.92 16.93 26.44
C ALA A 208 10.97 16.94 25.33
N GLU A 209 10.65 16.35 24.18
CA GLU A 209 11.48 16.42 22.97
C GLU A 209 10.70 17.11 21.87
N THR A 210 11.30 18.15 21.29
CA THR A 210 10.62 18.99 20.31
C THR A 210 10.89 18.50 18.90
N ILE A 211 9.83 18.29 18.11
CA ILE A 211 9.92 18.01 16.67
C ILE A 211 9.09 19.04 15.91
N ARG A 212 9.63 19.62 14.84
CA ARG A 212 8.95 20.65 14.04
C ARG A 212 8.60 20.10 12.66
N LEU A 213 7.33 20.22 12.27
CA LEU A 213 6.89 20.13 10.89
C LEU A 213 6.93 21.52 10.28
N LEU A 214 7.96 21.78 9.47
CA LEU A 214 8.17 23.08 8.85
C LEU A 214 7.16 23.32 7.72
N ALA A 215 6.98 22.31 6.88
CA ALA A 215 6.10 22.38 5.72
C ALA A 215 5.58 21.00 5.32
N ALA A 216 4.51 21.00 4.53
CA ALA A 216 3.98 19.83 3.87
C ALA A 216 3.69 20.12 2.40
N LYS A 217 4.03 19.18 1.52
CA LYS A 217 3.68 19.22 0.12
C LYS A 217 2.70 18.10 -0.18
N VAL A 218 1.47 18.47 -0.51
CA VAL A 218 0.47 17.54 -1.02
C VAL A 218 0.56 17.56 -2.55
N GLY A 219 1.02 16.46 -3.15
CA GLY A 219 1.34 16.36 -4.57
C GLY A 219 0.14 16.18 -5.50
N ALA A 220 -1.07 16.10 -4.95
CA ALA A 220 -2.32 16.03 -5.70
C ALA A 220 -3.36 16.94 -5.04
N GLU A 221 -3.99 17.81 -5.82
CA GLU A 221 -5.08 18.66 -5.33
C GLU A 221 -6.42 17.90 -5.30
N ARG A 222 -6.58 16.97 -6.24
CA ARG A 222 -7.77 16.12 -6.40
C ARG A 222 -7.37 14.66 -6.62
N VAL A 223 -8.10 13.73 -6.02
CA VAL A 223 -7.93 12.28 -6.20
C VAL A 223 -9.28 11.58 -6.17
N ARG A 224 -9.32 10.33 -6.65
CA ARG A 224 -10.51 9.46 -6.55
C ARG A 224 -10.32 8.36 -5.50
N PRO A 225 -11.43 7.76 -5.00
CA PRO A 225 -11.35 6.55 -4.20
C PRO A 225 -10.49 5.47 -4.89
N GLY A 226 -9.58 4.85 -4.13
CA GLY A 226 -8.61 3.88 -4.63
C GLY A 226 -7.29 4.49 -5.12
N GLU A 227 -7.23 5.78 -5.44
CA GLU A 227 -6.00 6.46 -5.82
C GLU A 227 -5.13 6.81 -4.60
N ALA A 228 -3.86 7.17 -4.85
CA ALA A 228 -2.91 7.54 -3.81
C ALA A 228 -2.59 9.03 -3.87
N VAL A 229 -2.56 9.67 -2.70
CA VAL A 229 -2.14 11.05 -2.49
C VAL A 229 -0.64 11.07 -2.15
N PRO A 230 0.23 11.62 -3.00
CA PRO A 230 1.63 11.84 -2.65
C PRO A 230 1.73 12.95 -1.61
N VAL A 231 2.41 12.69 -0.49
CA VAL A 231 2.63 13.67 0.57
C VAL A 231 4.11 13.71 0.89
N THR A 232 4.72 14.89 0.95
CA THR A 232 6.10 15.06 1.47
C THR A 232 6.08 15.97 2.67
N LEU A 233 6.58 15.49 3.79
CA LEU A 233 6.68 16.24 5.04
C LEU A 233 8.11 16.74 5.23
N PHE A 234 8.27 17.97 5.71
CA PHE A 234 9.56 18.58 5.97
C PHE A 234 9.76 18.75 7.47
N TRP A 235 10.58 17.88 8.04
CA TRP A 235 10.78 17.80 9.47
C TRP A 235 12.10 18.41 9.92
N GLN A 236 12.14 18.92 11.16
CA GLN A 236 13.35 19.38 11.81
C GLN A 236 13.26 19.13 13.32
N ALA A 237 14.34 18.63 13.92
CA ALA A 237 14.50 18.60 15.37
C ALA A 237 15.54 19.66 15.79
N PRO A 238 15.22 20.61 16.68
CA PRO A 238 16.17 21.63 17.12
C PRO A 238 17.27 21.07 18.05
N ALA A 239 17.05 19.92 18.68
CA ALA A 239 17.98 19.22 19.57
C ALA A 239 18.00 17.72 19.26
N SER A 240 18.99 17.01 19.81
CA SER A 240 19.08 15.55 19.68
C SER A 240 17.89 14.89 20.37
N LEU A 241 17.33 13.87 19.72
CA LEU A 241 16.19 13.09 20.21
C LEU A 241 16.68 11.75 20.77
N THR A 242 16.01 11.26 21.80
CA THR A 242 16.34 10.01 22.52
C THR A 242 15.34 8.90 22.24
N HIS A 243 14.18 9.21 21.66
CA HIS A 243 13.17 8.24 21.25
C HIS A 243 13.00 8.17 19.73
N ASP A 244 12.63 6.98 19.26
CA ASP A 244 12.25 6.71 17.87
C ASP A 244 10.74 6.81 17.71
N TYR A 245 10.25 8.00 17.34
CA TYR A 245 8.83 8.27 17.22
C TYR A 245 8.19 7.51 16.05
N GLN A 246 6.96 7.03 16.26
CA GLN A 246 6.10 6.55 15.19
C GLN A 246 5.37 7.73 14.57
N LEU A 247 5.18 7.68 13.26
CA LEU A 247 4.47 8.68 12.48
C LEU A 247 3.16 8.06 11.99
N PHE A 248 2.08 8.84 12.04
CA PHE A 248 0.91 8.54 11.24
C PHE A 248 0.47 9.74 10.42
N LEU A 249 -0.10 9.43 9.25
CA LEU A 249 -0.80 10.38 8.40
C LEU A 249 -2.19 9.83 8.17
N GLN A 250 -3.20 10.65 8.39
CA GLN A 250 -4.59 10.32 8.12
C GLN A 250 -5.19 11.36 7.18
N LEU A 251 -6.03 10.91 6.25
CA LEU A 251 -6.97 11.80 5.57
C LEU A 251 -8.30 11.70 6.32
N LEU A 252 -8.72 12.81 6.90
CA LEU A 252 -9.95 12.93 7.64
C LEU A 252 -11.03 13.58 6.78
N GLY A 253 -12.14 12.89 6.62
CA GLY A 253 -13.34 13.39 5.98
C GLY A 253 -14.24 14.15 6.95
N GLU A 254 -15.53 14.13 6.62
CA GLU A 254 -16.60 14.72 7.41
C GLU A 254 -16.67 14.09 8.81
N ASN A 255 -16.96 14.91 9.83
CA ASN A 255 -17.02 14.50 11.24
C ASN A 255 -15.76 13.78 11.76
N GLY A 256 -14.61 13.95 11.09
CA GLY A 256 -13.35 13.30 11.45
C GLY A 256 -13.25 11.83 11.03
N ALA A 257 -14.12 11.35 10.13
CA ALA A 257 -14.06 9.99 9.61
C ALA A 257 -12.72 9.74 8.87
N GLU A 258 -12.02 8.68 9.23
CA GLU A 258 -10.78 8.28 8.57
C GLU A 258 -11.08 7.65 7.20
N ILE A 259 -10.59 8.26 6.12
CA ILE A 259 -10.74 7.73 4.75
C ILE A 259 -9.43 7.19 4.16
N ALA A 260 -8.30 7.54 4.77
CA ALA A 260 -7.00 6.95 4.49
C ALA A 260 -6.15 7.03 5.75
N ASN A 261 -5.32 6.02 5.98
CA ASN A 261 -4.39 5.98 7.09
C ASN A 261 -3.09 5.29 6.67
N LEU A 262 -2.00 5.88 7.13
CA LEU A 262 -0.66 5.34 7.02
C LEU A 262 0.04 5.53 8.36
N THR A 263 0.29 4.44 9.07
CA THR A 263 1.14 4.41 10.26
C THR A 263 2.49 3.78 9.93
N THR A 264 3.58 4.45 10.26
CA THR A 264 4.94 4.05 9.93
C THR A 264 5.96 4.76 10.84
N HIS A 265 7.23 4.74 10.47
CA HIS A 265 8.28 5.56 11.07
C HIS A 265 8.81 6.58 10.05
N PRO A 266 9.40 7.69 10.49
CA PRO A 266 10.06 8.63 9.60
C PRO A 266 11.04 7.94 8.62
N GLY A 267 11.01 8.38 7.36
CA GLY A 267 11.79 7.79 6.27
C GLY A 267 11.41 6.36 5.88
N TRP A 268 10.16 5.93 6.17
CA TRP A 268 9.73 4.52 6.10
C TRP A 268 10.53 3.59 7.02
N GLY A 269 10.98 4.11 8.16
CA GLY A 269 11.83 3.40 9.12
C GLY A 269 13.33 3.37 8.77
N ARG A 270 13.74 4.06 7.69
CA ARG A 270 15.15 4.18 7.30
C ARG A 270 15.87 5.34 7.98
N ASN A 271 15.14 6.24 8.63
CA ASN A 271 15.71 7.40 9.32
C ASN A 271 15.07 7.58 10.71
N PRO A 272 15.42 6.71 11.67
CA PRO A 272 14.94 6.82 13.05
C PRO A 272 15.22 8.23 13.62
N THR A 273 14.30 8.76 14.43
CA THR A 273 14.40 10.14 14.93
C THR A 273 15.61 10.36 15.83
N THR A 274 16.10 9.31 16.51
CA THR A 274 17.37 9.35 17.26
C THR A 274 18.60 9.63 16.40
N PHE A 275 18.55 9.39 15.09
CA PHE A 275 19.65 9.67 14.16
C PHE A 275 19.57 11.05 13.52
N TRP A 276 18.54 11.83 13.86
CA TRP A 276 18.38 13.17 13.30
C TRP A 276 19.47 14.10 13.84
N GLN A 277 20.08 14.82 12.93
CA GLN A 277 21.05 15.86 13.28
C GLN A 277 20.30 17.11 13.73
N PRO A 278 20.67 17.71 14.87
CA PRO A 278 20.05 18.95 15.34
C PRO A 278 20.09 20.04 14.27
N GLY A 279 18.92 20.62 13.95
CA GLY A 279 18.75 21.67 12.95
C GLY A 279 18.68 21.21 11.50
N ALA A 280 18.98 19.95 11.19
CA ALA A 280 18.86 19.42 9.83
C ALA A 280 17.38 19.30 9.40
N ILE A 281 17.11 19.56 8.12
CA ILE A 281 15.77 19.43 7.54
C ILE A 281 15.68 18.12 6.79
N TYR A 282 14.71 17.27 7.13
CA TYR A 282 14.48 15.99 6.49
C TYR A 282 13.22 16.05 5.62
N ALA A 283 13.38 15.81 4.31
CA ALA A 283 12.27 15.63 3.39
C ALA A 283 11.81 14.17 3.41
N ASP A 284 10.53 13.95 3.74
CA ASP A 284 10.00 12.62 4.02
C ASP A 284 8.76 12.31 3.17
N PRO A 285 8.93 11.55 2.06
CA PRO A 285 7.86 11.28 1.11
C PRO A 285 7.03 10.02 1.43
N TYR A 286 5.72 10.14 1.30
CA TYR A 286 4.70 9.15 1.59
C TYR A 286 3.63 9.06 0.48
N LEU A 287 2.94 7.92 0.41
CA LEU A 287 1.80 7.68 -0.48
C LEU A 287 0.61 7.21 0.35
N LEU A 288 -0.43 8.04 0.47
CA LEU A 288 -1.63 7.71 1.21
C LEU A 288 -2.72 7.25 0.24
N ARG A 289 -3.11 5.97 0.31
CA ARG A 289 -4.18 5.44 -0.55
C ARG A 289 -5.54 5.70 0.09
N VAL A 290 -6.47 6.26 -0.68
CA VAL A 290 -7.86 6.46 -0.26
C VAL A 290 -8.59 5.12 -0.29
N THR A 291 -8.77 4.50 0.86
CA THR A 291 -9.39 3.16 1.00
C THR A 291 -10.72 3.17 1.74
N GLY A 292 -11.00 4.22 2.49
CA GLY A 292 -12.25 4.39 3.22
C GLY A 292 -13.42 4.73 2.29
N ALA A 293 -14.63 4.52 2.80
CA ALA A 293 -15.84 4.90 2.10
C ALA A 293 -15.93 6.43 2.02
N VAL A 294 -15.99 6.92 0.79
CA VAL A 294 -16.38 8.31 0.50
C VAL A 294 -17.74 8.24 -0.17
N ASP A 295 -18.59 9.21 0.14
CA ASP A 295 -19.88 9.35 -0.52
C ASP A 295 -19.73 9.29 -2.05
N ALA A 296 -20.66 8.58 -2.69
CA ALA A 296 -20.55 8.24 -4.11
C ALA A 296 -20.83 9.41 -5.05
N TRP A 297 -21.45 10.49 -4.56
CA TRP A 297 -22.04 11.56 -5.36
C TRP A 297 -21.55 12.97 -4.97
N SER A 298 -21.08 13.18 -3.74
CA SER A 298 -20.58 14.49 -3.28
C SER A 298 -19.07 14.51 -3.04
N PRO A 299 -18.31 15.47 -3.59
CA PRO A 299 -16.90 15.67 -3.29
C PRO A 299 -16.63 15.90 -1.79
N LEU A 300 -15.39 15.62 -1.38
CA LEU A 300 -14.96 15.76 0.01
C LEU A 300 -13.63 16.52 0.08
N ALA A 301 -13.57 17.64 0.80
CA ALA A 301 -12.31 18.30 1.13
C ALA A 301 -11.67 17.62 2.36
N ALA A 302 -10.98 16.51 2.12
CA ALA A 302 -10.32 15.76 3.17
C ALA A 302 -9.12 16.54 3.75
N ARG A 303 -8.99 16.52 5.08
CA ARG A 303 -7.92 17.19 5.82
C ARG A 303 -6.80 16.21 6.13
N LEU A 304 -5.56 16.58 5.82
CA LEU A 304 -4.37 15.80 6.14
C LEU A 304 -4.00 16.02 7.60
N TYR A 305 -4.27 15.04 8.45
CA TYR A 305 -3.88 15.02 9.85
C TYR A 305 -2.56 14.26 10.02
N VAL A 306 -1.56 14.90 10.65
CA VAL A 306 -0.22 14.34 10.82
C VAL A 306 0.14 14.33 12.29
N GLY A 307 0.46 13.16 12.84
CA GLY A 307 0.83 13.04 14.25
C GLY A 307 2.02 12.13 14.49
N LEU A 308 2.69 12.35 15.61
CA LEU A 308 3.76 11.52 16.12
C LEU A 308 3.29 10.82 17.38
N VAL A 309 3.68 9.57 17.57
CA VAL A 309 3.36 8.76 18.75
C VAL A 309 4.67 8.29 19.37
N ASP A 310 4.79 8.44 20.68
CA ASP A 310 5.89 7.87 21.44
C ASP A 310 5.65 6.37 21.64
N PRO A 311 6.51 5.48 21.11
CA PRO A 311 6.33 4.04 21.28
C PRO A 311 6.36 3.59 22.75
N ALA A 312 7.05 4.32 23.64
CA ALA A 312 7.10 4.00 25.07
C ALA A 312 5.74 4.17 25.76
N THR A 313 4.88 5.03 25.22
CA THR A 313 3.53 5.29 25.75
C THR A 313 2.42 4.73 24.86
N ALA A 314 2.77 4.26 23.66
CA ALA A 314 1.81 3.71 22.70
C ALA A 314 0.98 2.53 23.26
N GLU A 315 1.54 1.71 24.15
CA GLU A 315 0.80 0.61 24.77
C GLU A 315 -0.15 1.05 25.89
N THR A 316 0.12 2.20 26.53
CA THR A 316 -0.58 2.65 27.73
C THR A 316 -1.59 3.76 27.46
N THR A 317 -1.18 4.84 26.81
CA THR A 317 -2.03 6.01 26.54
C THR A 317 -2.60 5.99 25.13
N ARG A 318 -1.89 5.42 24.14
CA ARG A 318 -2.25 5.41 22.71
C ARG A 318 -2.52 6.80 22.12
N LEU A 319 -2.09 7.87 22.80
CA LEU A 319 -2.33 9.23 22.35
C LEU A 319 -1.15 9.76 21.53
N PRO A 320 -1.41 10.54 20.47
CA PRO A 320 -0.36 11.28 19.79
C PRO A 320 0.30 12.30 20.74
N LEU A 321 1.54 12.67 20.42
CA LEU A 321 2.20 13.82 21.03
C LEU A 321 1.33 15.07 20.87
N PRO A 322 1.26 15.93 21.90
CA PRO A 322 0.59 17.22 21.76
C PRO A 322 1.29 18.04 20.68
N ALA A 323 0.49 18.83 19.97
CA ALA A 323 0.95 19.69 18.89
C ALA A 323 0.57 21.15 19.16
N TYR A 324 1.48 22.05 18.81
CA TYR A 324 1.40 23.47 19.11
C TYR A 324 1.68 24.32 17.87
N THR A 325 1.04 25.48 17.81
CA THR A 325 1.39 26.57 16.90
C THR A 325 2.72 27.21 17.30
N ALA A 326 3.26 28.07 16.44
CA ALA A 326 4.43 28.90 16.75
C ALA A 326 4.24 29.76 18.02
N ASP A 327 3.00 30.16 18.32
CA ASP A 327 2.65 30.96 19.50
C ASP A 327 2.38 30.10 20.75
N GLY A 328 2.54 28.78 20.66
CA GLY A 328 2.37 27.84 21.79
C GLY A 328 0.93 27.39 22.05
N ALA A 329 -0.05 27.78 21.23
CA ALA A 329 -1.42 27.30 21.36
C ALA A 329 -1.55 25.85 20.89
N SER A 330 -2.21 25.00 21.70
CA SER A 330 -2.48 23.59 21.36
C SER A 330 -3.46 23.48 20.19
N ILE A 331 -3.18 22.56 19.26
CA ILE A 331 -3.92 22.40 18.00
C ILE A 331 -4.09 20.95 17.60
N THR A 332 -5.08 20.69 16.74
CA THR A 332 -5.09 19.50 15.89
C THR A 332 -4.17 19.76 14.68
N PRO A 333 -3.08 18.99 14.50
CA PRO A 333 -2.07 19.25 13.49
C PRO A 333 -2.53 18.85 12.07
N ILE A 334 -3.32 19.72 11.45
CA ILE A 334 -3.73 19.60 10.04
C ILE A 334 -2.65 20.24 9.16
N ALA A 335 -2.01 19.42 8.32
CA ALA A 335 -0.88 19.81 7.48
C ALA A 335 -1.26 20.11 6.02
N GLY A 336 -2.53 19.96 5.64
CA GLY A 336 -2.98 20.24 4.28
C GLY A 336 -4.41 19.75 4.03
N ARG A 337 -4.86 19.92 2.78
CA ARG A 337 -6.15 19.42 2.30
C ARG A 337 -6.00 18.80 0.92
N VAL A 338 -6.87 17.85 0.61
CA VAL A 338 -7.01 17.22 -0.71
C VAL A 338 -8.48 17.00 -0.99
N VAL A 339 -8.91 17.27 -2.22
CA VAL A 339 -10.29 16.98 -2.62
C VAL A 339 -10.36 15.52 -3.07
N VAL A 340 -11.30 14.76 -2.51
CA VAL A 340 -11.65 13.44 -3.01
C VAL A 340 -12.89 13.57 -3.87
N GLU A 341 -12.76 13.29 -5.16
CA GLU A 341 -13.85 13.33 -6.12
C GLU A 341 -14.77 12.13 -5.96
N PRO A 342 -16.08 12.31 -6.16
CA PRO A 342 -17.03 11.21 -6.16
C PRO A 342 -16.75 10.27 -7.35
N GLY A 343 -17.08 8.99 -7.19
CA GLY A 343 -16.97 8.01 -8.27
C GLY A 343 -18.00 8.22 -9.39
N THR A 344 -19.13 8.87 -9.06
CA THR A 344 -20.27 9.09 -9.96
C THR A 344 -20.87 10.46 -9.71
N ALA A 345 -21.25 11.19 -10.76
CA ALA A 345 -21.99 12.45 -10.59
C ALA A 345 -23.42 12.16 -10.08
N PRO A 346 -24.01 13.05 -9.27
CA PRO A 346 -25.39 12.90 -8.82
C PRO A 346 -26.37 13.02 -10.00
N ASP A 347 -27.31 12.08 -10.08
CA ASP A 347 -28.44 12.15 -11.00
C ASP A 347 -29.67 12.70 -10.28
N ALA A 348 -30.02 13.95 -10.61
CA ALA A 348 -31.16 14.64 -10.03
C ALA A 348 -32.48 13.88 -10.18
N ALA A 349 -32.68 13.18 -11.31
CA ALA A 349 -33.91 12.43 -11.55
C ALA A 349 -33.97 11.16 -10.69
N ALA A 350 -32.86 10.46 -10.55
CA ALA A 350 -32.75 9.30 -9.67
C ALA A 350 -32.94 9.68 -8.18
N LEU A 351 -32.58 10.90 -7.81
CA LEU A 351 -32.78 11.48 -6.47
C LEU A 351 -34.17 12.11 -6.27
N GLY A 352 -35.04 12.12 -7.30
CA GLY A 352 -36.37 12.71 -7.20
C GLY A 352 -36.39 14.24 -7.09
N LEU A 353 -35.32 14.91 -7.51
CA LEU A 353 -35.17 16.37 -7.45
C LEU A 353 -35.80 17.03 -8.69
N ALA A 354 -36.48 18.16 -8.48
CA ALA A 354 -37.03 18.98 -9.56
C ALA A 354 -36.05 20.11 -9.94
N PRO A 355 -35.87 20.44 -11.24
CA PRO A 355 -35.01 21.54 -11.66
C PRO A 355 -35.41 22.90 -11.04
N ALA A 356 -34.43 23.65 -10.53
CA ALA A 356 -34.63 24.99 -9.97
C ALA A 356 -33.97 26.07 -10.85
N GLY A 357 -32.69 25.90 -11.18
CA GLY A 357 -31.94 26.73 -12.13
C GLY A 357 -31.52 28.12 -11.64
N SER A 358 -31.69 28.45 -10.36
CA SER A 358 -31.31 29.76 -9.80
C SER A 358 -29.80 29.92 -9.73
N GLU A 359 -29.25 31.01 -10.25
CA GLU A 359 -27.81 31.31 -10.23
C GLU A 359 -27.47 32.43 -9.26
N PHE A 360 -26.32 32.30 -8.60
CA PHE A 360 -25.80 33.20 -7.59
C PHE A 360 -24.41 33.67 -7.98
N GLY A 361 -24.28 34.97 -8.26
CA GLY A 361 -23.00 35.61 -8.57
C GLY A 361 -22.29 35.06 -9.82
N GLY A 362 -22.97 34.28 -10.66
CA GLY A 362 -22.38 33.63 -11.84
C GLY A 362 -21.35 32.54 -11.53
N VAL A 363 -21.30 32.03 -10.29
CA VAL A 363 -20.32 31.01 -9.86
C VAL A 363 -20.95 29.80 -9.21
N ILE A 364 -22.16 29.93 -8.66
CA ILE A 364 -22.92 28.85 -8.01
C ILE A 364 -24.33 28.83 -8.59
N ARG A 365 -24.84 27.64 -8.89
CA ARG A 365 -26.21 27.40 -9.33
C ARG A 365 -26.89 26.43 -8.37
N LEU A 366 -28.14 26.71 -8.01
CA LEU A 366 -29.05 25.73 -7.43
C LEU A 366 -29.69 24.95 -8.59
N ALA A 367 -29.13 23.79 -8.91
CA ALA A 367 -29.49 23.03 -10.09
C ALA A 367 -30.87 22.35 -9.93
N ALA A 368 -31.11 21.70 -8.80
CA ALA A 368 -32.36 21.01 -8.52
C ALA A 368 -32.69 21.02 -7.02
N THR A 369 -33.97 20.83 -6.69
CA THR A 369 -34.47 20.81 -5.30
C THR A 369 -35.58 19.79 -5.13
N ALA A 370 -35.70 19.20 -3.95
CA ALA A 370 -36.93 18.55 -3.50
C ALA A 370 -37.44 19.25 -2.24
N VAL A 371 -38.62 19.86 -2.36
CA VAL A 371 -39.31 20.54 -1.27
C VAL A 371 -40.70 19.90 -1.14
N PRO A 372 -41.09 19.38 0.03
CA PRO A 372 -42.43 18.86 0.25
C PRO A 372 -43.49 19.94 0.01
N ALA A 373 -44.49 19.66 -0.82
CA ALA A 373 -45.60 20.59 -1.09
C ALA A 373 -46.50 20.82 0.13
N THR A 374 -46.56 19.83 1.01
CA THR A 374 -47.31 19.87 2.27
C THR A 374 -46.46 19.27 3.37
N TRP A 375 -46.44 19.92 4.53
CA TRP A 375 -45.74 19.44 5.72
C TRP A 375 -46.65 19.60 6.93
N SER A 376 -46.76 18.56 7.74
CA SER A 376 -47.67 18.51 8.89
C SER A 376 -46.96 18.31 10.23
N GLY A 377 -45.64 18.56 10.30
CA GLY A 377 -44.85 18.33 11.52
C GLY A 377 -44.54 16.86 11.74
N GLY A 378 -43.51 16.33 11.06
CA GLY A 378 -43.02 14.96 11.31
C GLY A 378 -42.53 14.74 12.75
N ASP A 379 -42.10 13.51 13.09
CA ASP A 379 -41.76 13.09 14.46
C ASP A 379 -40.76 14.03 15.17
N ASP A 380 -39.82 14.63 14.43
CA ASP A 380 -38.80 15.56 14.96
C ASP A 380 -39.13 17.05 14.73
N GLY A 381 -40.28 17.38 14.12
CA GLY A 381 -40.68 18.76 13.84
C GLY A 381 -39.81 19.49 12.80
N ALA A 382 -38.93 18.79 12.09
CA ALA A 382 -38.10 19.35 11.02
C ALA A 382 -38.76 19.21 9.63
N LEU A 383 -38.60 20.23 8.78
CA LEU A 383 -38.90 20.18 7.35
C LEU A 383 -37.62 19.83 6.59
N ALA A 384 -37.56 18.63 6.00
CA ALA A 384 -36.46 18.23 5.14
C ALA A 384 -36.58 18.91 3.76
N VAL A 385 -35.46 19.47 3.29
CA VAL A 385 -35.33 20.08 1.97
C VAL A 385 -34.00 19.60 1.37
N ASP A 386 -34.08 19.01 0.18
CA ASP A 386 -32.90 18.56 -0.55
C ASP A 386 -32.53 19.57 -1.62
N LEU A 387 -31.26 19.97 -1.66
CA LEU A 387 -30.72 20.96 -2.59
C LEU A 387 -29.53 20.36 -3.33
N LEU A 388 -29.59 20.31 -4.65
CA LEU A 388 -28.48 19.98 -5.51
C LEU A 388 -27.85 21.28 -6.02
N TRP A 389 -26.61 21.51 -5.58
CA TRP A 389 -25.81 22.64 -6.00
C TRP A 389 -24.91 22.26 -7.16
N GLU A 390 -24.55 23.24 -7.97
CA GLU A 390 -23.60 23.09 -9.07
C GLU A 390 -22.69 24.31 -9.09
N ALA A 391 -21.38 24.07 -9.17
CA ALA A 391 -20.42 25.10 -9.45
C ALA A 391 -20.44 25.39 -10.96
N VAL A 392 -20.78 26.63 -11.33
CA VAL A 392 -20.75 27.12 -12.74
C VAL A 392 -19.52 28.02 -12.99
N GLY A 393 -18.62 28.05 -12.01
CA GLY A 393 -17.38 28.81 -11.98
C GLY A 393 -16.56 28.40 -10.75
N THR A 394 -15.56 29.20 -10.39
CA THR A 394 -14.71 28.95 -9.20
C THR A 394 -14.99 30.04 -8.16
N PRO A 395 -15.74 29.73 -7.09
CA PRO A 395 -15.97 30.67 -6.00
C PRO A 395 -14.65 31.12 -5.37
N ALA A 396 -14.46 32.43 -5.22
CA ALA A 396 -13.22 32.98 -4.65
C ALA A 396 -13.14 32.86 -3.11
N THR A 397 -14.28 32.65 -2.46
CA THR A 397 -14.44 32.59 -1.01
C THR A 397 -15.49 31.55 -0.61
N ASP A 398 -15.55 31.25 0.68
CA ASP A 398 -16.62 30.44 1.25
C ASP A 398 -17.92 31.24 1.34
N PHE A 399 -19.00 30.68 0.79
CA PHE A 399 -20.34 31.23 0.77
C PHE A 399 -21.23 30.49 1.77
N THR A 400 -22.16 31.23 2.38
CA THR A 400 -23.26 30.67 3.18
C THR A 400 -24.55 30.73 2.37
N ALA A 401 -25.23 29.60 2.25
CA ALA A 401 -26.57 29.51 1.69
C ALA A 401 -27.60 29.69 2.81
N PHE A 402 -28.66 30.45 2.52
CA PHE A 402 -29.76 30.73 3.44
C PHE A 402 -31.02 30.08 2.90
N VAL A 403 -31.63 29.19 3.69
CA VAL A 403 -32.87 28.49 3.30
C VAL A 403 -33.95 28.88 4.30
N HIS A 404 -34.85 29.79 3.90
CA HIS A 404 -35.88 30.34 4.79
C HIS A 404 -37.28 29.96 4.31
N LEU A 405 -38.08 29.38 5.20
CA LEU A 405 -39.52 29.24 5.02
C LEU A 405 -40.19 30.55 5.41
N ARG A 406 -40.94 31.16 4.48
CA ARG A 406 -41.60 32.46 4.72
C ARG A 406 -43.11 32.34 4.60
N SER A 407 -43.83 33.08 5.44
CA SER A 407 -45.29 33.20 5.38
C SER A 407 -45.72 33.99 4.15
N ALA A 408 -47.03 33.97 3.83
CA ALA A 408 -47.59 34.80 2.77
C ALA A 408 -47.39 36.31 3.01
N GLY A 409 -47.23 36.74 4.26
CA GLY A 409 -46.88 38.12 4.63
C GLY A 409 -45.39 38.44 4.51
N GLY A 410 -44.55 37.47 4.15
CA GLY A 410 -43.10 37.62 4.01
C GLY A 410 -42.32 37.44 5.31
N GLU A 411 -42.97 37.15 6.43
CA GLU A 411 -42.28 36.86 7.70
C GLU A 411 -41.58 35.50 7.64
N GLN A 412 -40.40 35.39 8.23
CA GLN A 412 -39.68 34.13 8.34
C GLN A 412 -40.33 33.24 9.41
N VAL A 413 -40.80 32.07 9.00
CA VAL A 413 -41.43 31.06 9.87
C VAL A 413 -40.37 30.11 10.41
N ALA A 414 -39.41 29.72 9.57
CA ALA A 414 -38.27 28.87 9.93
C ALA A 414 -37.10 29.17 8.98
N GLY A 415 -35.89 28.78 9.35
CA GLY A 415 -34.75 28.87 8.44
C GLY A 415 -33.54 28.07 8.90
N PHE A 416 -32.65 27.80 7.96
CA PHE A 416 -31.38 27.13 8.18
C PHE A 416 -30.31 27.72 7.28
N ASP A 417 -29.19 28.10 7.88
CA ASP A 417 -28.12 28.84 7.21
C ASP A 417 -26.80 28.08 7.37
N GLN A 418 -26.23 27.62 6.26
CA GLN A 418 -24.97 26.89 6.24
C GLN A 418 -24.29 26.98 4.86
N ALA A 419 -23.01 26.63 4.77
CA ALA A 419 -22.39 26.43 3.46
C ALA A 419 -23.15 25.32 2.68
N PRO A 420 -23.26 25.42 1.34
CA PRO A 420 -24.00 24.45 0.51
C PRO A 420 -23.72 22.97 0.79
N ALA A 421 -22.46 22.61 1.07
CA ALA A 421 -22.03 21.27 1.46
C ALA A 421 -21.44 21.25 2.88
N GLY A 422 -21.83 22.19 3.76
CA GLY A 422 -21.32 22.30 5.12
C GLY A 422 -19.79 22.30 5.21
N ASP A 423 -19.25 21.64 6.23
CA ASP A 423 -17.80 21.45 6.41
C ASP A 423 -17.20 20.41 5.46
N ARG A 424 -18.04 19.63 4.78
CA ARG A 424 -17.63 18.54 3.90
C ARG A 424 -16.87 19.06 2.68
N PHE A 425 -17.40 20.10 2.03
CA PHE A 425 -16.81 20.65 0.82
C PHE A 425 -17.03 22.16 0.72
N PRO A 426 -16.13 22.98 1.29
CA PRO A 426 -16.26 24.44 1.30
C PRO A 426 -16.28 25.01 -0.12
N THR A 427 -17.07 26.06 -0.37
CA THR A 427 -17.29 26.56 -1.73
C THR A 427 -16.03 27.13 -2.36
N SER A 428 -15.06 27.61 -1.56
CA SER A 428 -13.77 28.05 -2.10
C SER A 428 -12.94 26.91 -2.71
N ALA A 429 -13.30 25.65 -2.45
CA ALA A 429 -12.66 24.47 -3.02
C ALA A 429 -13.35 23.96 -4.31
N TRP A 430 -14.50 24.56 -4.66
CA TRP A 430 -15.29 24.16 -5.82
C TRP A 430 -14.61 24.58 -7.12
N ARG A 431 -14.79 23.77 -8.15
CA ARG A 431 -14.39 24.03 -9.54
C ARG A 431 -15.61 23.92 -10.44
N ASP A 432 -15.53 24.58 -11.59
CA ASP A 432 -16.57 24.49 -12.62
C ASP A 432 -16.93 23.03 -12.92
N GLY A 433 -18.23 22.71 -12.82
CA GLY A 433 -18.79 21.38 -12.99
C GLY A 433 -18.91 20.52 -11.72
N ASP A 434 -18.37 20.94 -10.57
CA ASP A 434 -18.61 20.25 -9.29
C ASP A 434 -20.09 20.29 -8.91
N ARG A 435 -20.60 19.20 -8.32
CA ARG A 435 -22.00 19.03 -7.89
C ARG A 435 -22.09 18.35 -6.54
#